data_AF-A0A9W9FBN2-F1
#
_entry.id   AF-A0A9W9FBN2-F1
#
_cell.length_a   1.000
_cell.length_b   1.000
_cell.length_c   1.000
_cell.angle_alpha   90.00
_cell.angle_beta   90.00
_cell.angle_gamma   90.00
#
_symmetry.space_group_name_H-M   'P 1'
#
loop_
_entity.id
_entity.type
_entity.pdbx_description
1 polymer ?
#
loop_
_entity_poly.entity_id
_entity_poly.type
_entity_poly.pdbx_seq_one_letter_code
_entity_poly.pdbx_strand_id
1 'polypeptide(L)'
;MLVKPIFFAIAAVGGALASVNSEQAVADIHELTRKTEIAKRSLEDYNGGIPGAFRIARSVYNAHTSAETARKSIGNSDPLADDDSGRTLDAYNKFYPVLLDTLQVAKAKAPEFKKTGLSYAAQGMMANLYNEKTDFETVMHGRLSNNHSRMVQPSTDKVDKAFKDTLAALKN
;
A
#
# COMPACT_ATOMS: atom_id res chain seq x y z
N MET A 1 -17.35 30.04 -52.87
CA MET A 1 -17.82 28.97 -51.96
C MET A 1 -16.83 27.82 -52.05
N LEU A 2 -15.95 27.64 -51.06
CA LEU A 2 -15.23 26.39 -50.81
C LEU A 2 -14.62 26.47 -49.40
N VAL A 3 -15.33 25.93 -48.41
CA VAL A 3 -14.83 25.75 -47.05
C VAL A 3 -14.18 24.38 -47.00
N LYS A 4 -12.89 24.31 -46.68
CA LYS A 4 -12.20 23.06 -46.31
C LYS A 4 -11.86 23.14 -44.82
N PRO A 5 -12.44 22.29 -43.96
CA PRO A 5 -12.00 22.21 -42.57
C PRO A 5 -10.65 21.50 -42.53
N ILE A 6 -9.63 22.17 -41.98
CA ILE A 6 -8.36 21.55 -41.62
C ILE A 6 -8.61 20.80 -40.31
N PHE A 7 -8.57 19.47 -40.38
CA PHE A 7 -8.63 18.60 -39.21
C PHE A 7 -7.41 18.87 -38.32
N PHE A 8 -7.67 19.25 -37.06
CA PHE A 8 -6.66 19.20 -36.00
C PHE A 8 -6.34 17.73 -35.69
N ALA A 9 -5.19 17.26 -36.14
CA ALA A 9 -4.61 16.02 -35.61
C ALA A 9 -3.91 16.37 -34.28
N ILE A 10 -4.60 16.16 -33.16
CA ILE A 10 -3.95 16.08 -31.85
C ILE A 10 -3.23 14.74 -31.84
N ALA A 11 -1.92 14.75 -32.06
CA ALA A 11 -1.10 13.58 -31.85
C ALA A 11 -1.03 13.29 -30.33
N ALA A 12 -1.75 12.28 -29.88
CA ALA A 12 -1.63 11.72 -28.54
C ALA A 12 -0.28 10.97 -28.43
N VAL A 13 0.79 11.71 -28.19
CA VAL A 13 2.11 11.15 -27.85
C VAL A 13 2.19 10.99 -26.33
N GLY A 14 1.30 10.17 -25.75
CA GLY A 14 1.27 9.90 -24.31
C GLY A 14 1.74 8.49 -23.91
N GLY A 15 1.78 7.54 -24.85
CA GLY A 15 1.88 6.12 -24.51
C GLY A 15 3.22 5.66 -23.91
N ALA A 16 4.35 6.18 -24.42
CA ALA A 16 5.66 5.62 -24.05
C ALA A 16 6.14 6.02 -22.64
N LEU A 17 5.71 7.18 -22.12
CA LEU A 17 6.09 7.63 -20.77
C LEU A 17 5.10 7.12 -19.70
N ALA A 18 3.82 7.01 -20.03
CA ALA A 18 2.82 6.45 -19.13
C ALA A 18 3.06 4.95 -18.87
N SER A 19 3.36 4.17 -19.91
CA SER A 19 3.56 2.72 -19.78
C SER A 19 4.75 2.36 -18.88
N VAL A 20 5.87 3.08 -19.00
CA VAL A 20 7.09 2.86 -18.18
C VAL A 20 6.82 3.13 -16.69
N ASN A 21 6.02 4.15 -16.37
CA ASN A 21 5.66 4.46 -14.99
C ASN A 21 4.68 3.43 -14.38
N SER A 22 3.76 2.89 -15.19
CA SER A 22 2.80 1.88 -14.73
C SER A 22 3.46 0.53 -14.41
N GLU A 23 4.44 0.09 -15.21
CA GLU A 23 5.17 -1.16 -14.96
C GLU A 23 5.99 -1.08 -13.67
N GLN A 24 6.65 0.06 -13.45
CA GLN A 24 7.37 0.32 -12.21
C GLN A 24 6.42 0.33 -11.00
N ALA A 25 5.27 0.99 -11.11
CA ALA A 25 4.25 1.00 -10.04
C ALA A 25 3.76 -0.42 -9.70
N VAL A 26 3.50 -1.26 -10.71
CA VAL A 26 3.11 -2.67 -10.50
C VAL A 26 4.24 -3.46 -9.82
N ALA A 27 5.48 -3.30 -10.28
CA ALA A 27 6.64 -3.96 -9.67
C ALA A 27 6.84 -3.55 -8.20
N ASP A 28 6.68 -2.27 -7.89
CA ASP A 28 6.83 -1.76 -6.53
C ASP A 28 5.70 -2.25 -5.61
N ILE A 29 4.47 -2.39 -6.10
CA ILE A 29 3.37 -3.02 -5.33
C ILE A 29 3.67 -4.50 -5.06
N HIS A 30 4.28 -5.22 -6.00
CA HIS A 30 4.70 -6.61 -5.78
C HIS A 30 5.81 -6.71 -4.73
N GLU A 31 6.78 -5.79 -4.76
CA GLU A 31 7.81 -5.73 -3.72
C GLU A 31 7.21 -5.38 -2.35
N LEU A 32 6.27 -4.42 -2.29
CA LEU A 32 5.50 -4.11 -1.08
C LEU A 32 4.78 -5.35 -0.55
N THR A 33 4.11 -6.11 -1.42
CA THR A 33 3.44 -7.37 -1.04
C THR A 33 4.43 -8.32 -0.39
N ARG A 34 5.56 -8.56 -1.04
CA ARG A 34 6.61 -9.46 -0.54
C ARG A 34 7.20 -8.99 0.79
N LYS A 35 7.46 -7.69 0.97
CA LYS A 35 7.95 -7.15 2.25
C LYS A 35 6.92 -7.30 3.36
N THR A 36 5.64 -7.13 3.04
CA THR A 36 4.54 -7.29 3.98
C THR A 36 4.42 -8.74 4.43
N GLU A 37 4.58 -9.72 3.53
CA GLU A 37 4.66 -11.13 3.92
C GLU A 37 5.86 -11.44 4.82
N ILE A 38 7.01 -10.80 4.60
CA ILE A 38 8.18 -10.94 5.48
C ILE A 38 7.88 -10.38 6.86
N ALA A 39 7.20 -9.22 6.93
CA ALA A 39 6.76 -8.64 8.20
C ALA A 39 5.72 -9.53 8.90
N LYS A 40 4.80 -10.13 8.15
CA LYS A 40 3.86 -11.12 8.69
C LYS A 40 4.59 -12.30 9.32
N ARG A 41 5.50 -12.95 8.60
CA ARG A 41 6.27 -14.09 9.12
C ARG A 41 7.08 -13.73 10.36
N SER A 42 7.69 -12.54 10.39
CA SER A 42 8.43 -12.10 11.59
C SER A 42 7.53 -11.89 12.81
N LEU A 43 6.29 -11.45 12.61
CA LEU A 43 5.26 -11.36 13.65
C LEU A 43 4.79 -12.76 14.08
N GLU A 44 4.53 -13.68 13.15
CA GLU A 44 4.12 -15.06 13.45
C GLU A 44 5.16 -15.78 14.32
N ASP A 45 6.44 -15.64 13.95
CA ASP A 45 7.58 -16.24 14.65
C ASP A 45 7.91 -15.54 15.99
N TYR A 46 7.23 -14.45 16.32
CA TYR A 46 7.51 -13.69 17.53
C TYR A 46 6.98 -14.41 18.78
N ASN A 47 7.90 -14.84 19.63
CA ASN A 47 7.61 -15.50 20.91
C ASN A 47 7.98 -14.63 22.13
N GLY A 48 8.04 -13.30 21.95
CA GLY A 48 8.45 -12.36 22.98
C GLY A 48 9.95 -12.01 22.97
N GLY A 49 10.34 -11.14 23.89
CA GLY A 49 11.70 -10.66 24.05
C GLY A 49 12.11 -9.54 23.08
N ILE A 50 13.16 -8.81 23.47
CA ILE A 50 13.67 -7.64 22.73
C ILE A 50 14.32 -8.03 21.39
N PRO A 51 15.17 -9.09 21.28
CA PRO A 51 15.77 -9.46 19.99
C PRO A 51 14.75 -9.84 18.91
N GLY A 52 13.65 -10.50 19.30
CA GLY A 52 12.53 -10.80 18.40
C GLY A 52 11.84 -9.53 17.91
N ALA A 53 11.59 -8.58 18.83
CA ALA A 53 10.96 -7.31 18.49
C ALA A 53 11.82 -6.45 17.55
N PHE A 54 13.15 -6.49 17.65
CA PHE A 54 14.03 -5.80 16.69
C PHE A 54 13.91 -6.38 15.27
N ARG A 55 13.78 -7.71 15.13
CA ARG A 55 13.56 -8.34 13.81
C ARG A 55 12.22 -7.90 13.21
N ILE A 56 11.17 -7.86 14.04
CA ILE A 56 9.86 -7.33 13.64
C ILE A 56 10.00 -5.88 13.17
N ALA A 57 10.57 -5.00 14.01
CA ALA A 57 10.73 -3.58 13.69
C ALA A 57 11.45 -3.37 12.36
N ARG A 58 12.54 -4.10 12.09
CA ARG A 58 13.25 -4.04 10.81
C ARG A 58 12.39 -4.50 9.63
N SER A 59 11.66 -5.59 9.77
CA SER A 59 10.79 -6.10 8.70
C SER A 59 9.61 -5.18 8.41
N VAL A 60 9.01 -4.61 9.45
CA VAL A 60 7.92 -3.62 9.35
C VAL A 60 8.42 -2.33 8.71
N TYR A 61 9.61 -1.86 9.11
CA TYR A 61 10.25 -0.71 8.47
C TYR A 61 10.48 -0.94 6.97
N ASN A 62 10.97 -2.12 6.57
CA ASN A 62 11.16 -2.43 5.16
C ASN A 62 9.83 -2.44 4.37
N ALA A 63 8.75 -2.95 4.97
CA ALA A 63 7.42 -2.91 4.37
C ALA A 63 6.93 -1.45 4.23
N HIS A 64 7.12 -0.63 5.26
CA HIS A 64 6.80 0.80 5.21
C HIS A 64 7.57 1.53 4.10
N THR A 65 8.89 1.33 3.98
CA THR A 65 9.68 1.96 2.91
C THR A 65 9.28 1.48 1.52
N SER A 66 8.89 0.21 1.36
CA SER A 66 8.37 -0.29 0.08
C SER A 66 6.99 0.29 -0.24
N ALA A 67 6.16 0.55 0.78
CA ALA A 67 4.88 1.25 0.59
C ALA A 67 5.11 2.69 0.11
N GLU A 68 6.06 3.39 0.73
CA GLU A 68 6.47 4.73 0.33
C GLU A 68 6.99 4.77 -1.12
N THR A 69 7.84 3.83 -1.50
CA THR A 69 8.33 3.71 -2.89
C THR A 69 7.19 3.47 -3.86
N ALA A 70 6.31 2.49 -3.60
CA ALA A 70 5.17 2.20 -4.46
C ALA A 70 4.23 3.40 -4.58
N ARG A 71 3.94 4.10 -3.47
CA ARG A 71 3.17 5.34 -3.48
C ARG A 71 3.83 6.40 -4.35
N LYS A 72 5.14 6.60 -4.24
CA LYS A 72 5.87 7.59 -5.06
C LYS A 72 5.85 7.23 -6.54
N SER A 73 6.02 5.96 -6.90
CA SER A 73 5.97 5.50 -8.29
C SER A 73 4.61 5.78 -8.93
N ILE A 74 3.51 5.56 -8.20
CA ILE A 74 2.17 5.93 -8.67
C ILE A 74 1.99 7.45 -8.64
N GLY A 75 2.42 8.13 -7.58
CA GLY A 75 2.19 9.55 -7.37
C GLY A 75 2.92 10.46 -8.35
N ASN A 76 4.07 10.03 -8.84
CA ASN A 76 4.90 10.74 -9.82
C ASN A 76 4.49 10.47 -11.28
N SER A 77 3.48 9.63 -11.52
CA SER A 77 2.95 9.41 -12.87
C SER A 77 1.91 10.47 -13.25
N ASP A 78 1.72 10.66 -14.55
CA ASP A 78 0.47 11.22 -15.07
C ASP A 78 -0.71 10.31 -14.68
N PRO A 79 -1.97 10.79 -14.76
CA PRO A 79 -3.13 9.91 -14.64
C PRO A 79 -2.98 8.69 -15.56
N LEU A 80 -3.16 7.51 -14.98
CA LEU A 80 -2.94 6.25 -15.68
C LEU A 80 -4.04 6.03 -16.72
N ALA A 81 -3.65 5.47 -17.87
CA ALA A 81 -4.61 4.94 -18.83
C ALA A 81 -5.44 3.82 -18.19
N ASP A 82 -6.55 3.42 -18.83
CA ASP A 82 -7.50 2.49 -18.22
C ASP A 82 -6.91 1.08 -18.06
N ASP A 83 -6.11 0.63 -19.03
CA ASP A 83 -5.36 -0.63 -18.98
C ASP A 83 -4.26 -0.61 -17.91
N ASP A 84 -3.50 0.48 -17.83
CA ASP A 84 -2.50 0.70 -16.78
C ASP A 84 -3.16 0.70 -15.39
N SER A 85 -4.29 1.38 -15.26
CA SER A 85 -5.10 1.42 -14.03
C SER A 85 -5.57 0.03 -13.63
N GLY A 86 -6.00 -0.79 -14.59
CA GLY A 86 -6.38 -2.18 -14.37
C GLY A 86 -5.21 -3.00 -13.83
N ARG A 87 -4.04 -2.91 -14.44
CA ARG A 87 -2.83 -3.63 -13.99
C ARG A 87 -2.37 -3.20 -12.60
N THR A 88 -2.39 -1.90 -12.31
CA THR A 88 -2.05 -1.37 -10.99
C THR A 88 -3.08 -1.81 -9.93
N LEU A 89 -4.37 -1.78 -10.26
CA LEU A 89 -5.43 -2.25 -9.37
C LEU A 89 -5.32 -3.77 -9.10
N ASP A 90 -4.99 -4.57 -10.11
CA ASP A 90 -4.78 -6.01 -9.94
C ASP A 90 -3.60 -6.31 -9.01
N ALA A 91 -2.51 -5.56 -9.13
CA ALA A 91 -1.39 -5.67 -8.19
C ALA A 91 -1.82 -5.30 -6.77
N TYR A 92 -2.59 -4.22 -6.61
CA TYR A 92 -3.14 -3.80 -5.32
C TYR A 92 -4.09 -4.84 -4.73
N ASN A 93 -4.95 -5.47 -5.55
CA ASN A 93 -5.88 -6.51 -5.11
C ASN A 93 -5.17 -7.78 -4.62
N LYS A 94 -3.93 -8.04 -5.07
CA LYS A 94 -3.07 -9.10 -4.51
C LYS A 94 -2.40 -8.69 -3.20
N PHE A 95 -1.98 -7.43 -3.08
CA PHE A 95 -1.40 -6.88 -1.85
C PHE A 95 -2.42 -6.82 -0.70
N TYR A 96 -3.61 -6.34 -1.00
CA TYR A 96 -4.68 -6.07 -0.05
C TYR A 96 -4.97 -7.21 0.96
N PRO A 97 -5.22 -8.48 0.54
CA PRO A 97 -5.47 -9.56 1.48
C PRO A 97 -4.25 -9.87 2.36
N VAL A 98 -3.03 -9.70 1.84
CA VAL A 98 -1.79 -9.89 2.61
C VAL A 98 -1.68 -8.85 3.72
N LEU A 99 -2.01 -7.59 3.43
CA LEU A 99 -2.02 -6.53 4.44
C LEU A 99 -3.03 -6.82 5.56
N LEU A 100 -4.25 -7.23 5.20
CA LEU A 100 -5.28 -7.58 6.19
C LEU A 100 -4.85 -8.72 7.11
N ASP A 101 -4.31 -9.78 6.52
CA ASP A 101 -3.81 -10.94 7.27
C ASP A 101 -2.65 -10.55 8.20
N THR A 102 -1.73 -9.70 7.70
CA THR A 102 -0.64 -9.16 8.50
C THR A 102 -1.12 -8.33 9.70
N LEU A 103 -2.13 -7.48 9.50
CA LEU A 103 -2.75 -6.70 10.59
C LEU A 103 -3.45 -7.61 11.60
N GLN A 104 -4.10 -8.68 11.15
CA GLN A 104 -4.72 -9.66 12.03
C GLN A 104 -3.67 -10.38 12.89
N VAL A 105 -2.54 -10.79 12.31
CA VAL A 105 -1.42 -11.36 13.07
C VAL A 105 -0.85 -10.35 14.06
N ALA A 106 -0.62 -9.10 13.63
CA ALA A 106 -0.13 -8.04 14.51
C ALA A 106 -1.06 -7.80 15.71
N LYS A 107 -2.38 -7.79 15.49
CA LYS A 107 -3.40 -7.70 16.53
C LYS A 107 -3.31 -8.89 17.50
N ALA A 108 -3.16 -10.11 16.98
CA ALA A 108 -3.04 -11.32 17.79
C ALA A 108 -1.77 -11.32 18.67
N LYS A 109 -0.70 -10.66 18.22
CA LYS A 109 0.58 -10.52 18.96
C LYS A 109 0.62 -9.35 19.95
N ALA A 110 -0.47 -8.60 20.09
CA ALA A 110 -0.53 -7.49 21.05
C ALA A 110 -0.22 -7.91 22.51
N PRO A 111 -0.70 -9.06 23.03
CA PRO A 111 -0.35 -9.51 24.38
C PRO A 111 1.16 -9.67 24.61
N GLU A 112 1.90 -10.18 23.62
CA GLU A 112 3.35 -10.37 23.69
C GLU A 112 4.09 -9.02 23.72
N PHE A 113 3.64 -8.03 22.94
CA PHE A 113 4.16 -6.66 23.02
C PHE A 113 3.82 -5.98 24.35
N LYS A 114 2.67 -6.27 24.95
CA LYS A 114 2.30 -5.77 26.30
C LYS A 114 3.19 -6.37 27.36
N LYS A 115 3.33 -7.70 27.37
CA LYS A 115 4.17 -8.44 28.32
C LYS A 115 5.63 -7.98 28.31
N THR A 116 6.13 -7.54 27.16
CA THR A 116 7.53 -7.09 26.99
C THR A 116 7.73 -5.59 27.18
N GLY A 117 6.66 -4.82 27.47
CA GLY A 117 6.74 -3.37 27.64
C GLY A 117 6.94 -2.60 26.32
N LEU A 118 6.76 -3.24 25.17
CA LEU A 118 7.03 -2.68 23.84
C LEU A 118 5.79 -2.14 23.13
N SER A 119 4.63 -2.13 23.81
CA SER A 119 3.35 -1.72 23.22
C SER A 119 3.38 -0.29 22.68
N TYR A 120 4.03 0.66 23.36
CA TYR A 120 4.15 2.03 22.87
C TYR A 120 4.95 2.13 21.56
N ALA A 121 6.04 1.38 21.43
CA ALA A 121 6.83 1.35 20.21
C ALA A 121 6.03 0.71 19.05
N ALA A 122 5.30 -0.38 19.33
CA ALA A 122 4.42 -1.02 18.37
C ALA A 122 3.28 -0.08 17.92
N GLN A 123 2.69 0.70 18.84
CA GLN A 123 1.69 1.71 18.50
C GLN A 123 2.26 2.79 17.58
N GLY A 124 3.46 3.31 17.86
CA GLY A 124 4.11 4.32 17.01
C GLY A 124 4.36 3.82 15.59
N MET A 125 4.87 2.59 15.44
CA MET A 125 5.06 1.99 14.12
C MET A 125 3.73 1.77 13.38
N MET A 126 2.71 1.28 14.09
CA MET A 126 1.38 1.05 13.51
C MET A 126 0.71 2.36 13.08
N ALA A 127 0.89 3.44 13.84
CA ALA A 127 0.40 4.77 13.46
C ALA A 127 1.09 5.32 12.20
N ASN A 128 2.41 5.15 12.08
CA ASN A 128 3.14 5.54 10.87
C ASN A 128 2.69 4.76 9.64
N LEU A 129 2.46 3.45 9.78
CA LEU A 129 1.90 2.63 8.70
C LEU A 129 0.49 3.07 8.31
N TYR A 130 -0.34 3.44 9.28
CA TYR A 130 -1.70 3.91 9.02
C TYR A 130 -1.73 5.25 8.26
N ASN A 131 -0.80 6.17 8.59
CA ASN A 131 -0.60 7.40 7.83
C ASN A 131 -0.18 7.11 6.39
N GLU A 132 0.84 6.26 6.19
CA GLU A 132 1.30 5.88 4.86
C GLU A 132 0.21 5.16 4.05
N LYS A 133 -0.62 4.32 4.69
CA LYS A 133 -1.81 3.71 4.06
C LYS A 133 -2.77 4.78 3.53
N THR A 134 -3.02 5.82 4.31
CA THR A 134 -3.93 6.92 3.93
C THR A 134 -3.38 7.70 2.73
N ASP A 135 -2.07 7.99 2.74
CA ASP A 135 -1.41 8.67 1.62
C ASP A 135 -1.38 7.79 0.36
N PHE A 136 -1.16 6.48 0.53
CA PHE A 136 -1.15 5.52 -0.57
C PHE A 136 -2.51 5.44 -1.26
N GLU A 137 -3.60 5.34 -0.48
CA GLU A 137 -4.96 5.32 -1.00
C GLU A 137 -5.33 6.63 -1.70
N THR A 138 -4.91 7.76 -1.14
CA THR A 138 -5.12 9.09 -1.75
C THR A 138 -4.47 9.15 -3.14
N VAL A 139 -3.23 8.66 -3.26
CA VAL A 139 -2.51 8.62 -4.54
C VAL A 139 -3.17 7.64 -5.52
N MET A 140 -3.57 6.44 -5.07
CA MET A 140 -4.30 5.49 -5.90
C MET A 140 -5.58 6.10 -6.46
N HIS A 141 -6.36 6.78 -5.62
CA HIS A 141 -7.60 7.42 -6.05
C HIS A 141 -7.38 8.56 -7.05
N GLY A 142 -6.30 9.33 -6.89
CA GLY A 142 -5.98 10.47 -7.75
C GLY A 142 -5.32 10.12 -9.09
N ARG A 143 -4.75 8.92 -9.21
CA ARG A 143 -3.97 8.51 -10.40
C ARG A 143 -4.66 7.43 -11.24
N LEU A 144 -5.46 6.56 -10.64
CA LEU A 144 -6.24 5.58 -11.39
C LEU A 144 -7.37 6.23 -12.19
N SER A 145 -7.78 5.57 -13.27
CA SER A 145 -9.00 5.94 -14.00
C SER A 145 -10.22 5.95 -13.07
N ASN A 146 -11.23 6.76 -13.40
CA ASN A 146 -12.45 6.89 -12.58
C ASN A 146 -13.16 5.54 -12.34
N ASN A 147 -13.07 4.60 -13.27
CA ASN A 147 -13.67 3.27 -13.13
C ASN A 147 -12.92 2.46 -12.07
N HIS A 148 -11.59 2.44 -12.13
CA HIS A 148 -10.74 1.68 -11.22
C HIS A 148 -10.63 2.31 -9.82
N SER A 149 -10.60 3.65 -9.73
CA SER A 149 -10.55 4.37 -8.46
C SER A 149 -11.72 4.01 -7.54
N ARG A 150 -12.94 3.82 -8.08
CA ARG A 150 -14.11 3.40 -7.29
C ARG A 150 -14.00 1.98 -6.72
N MET A 151 -13.19 1.12 -7.32
CA MET A 151 -13.00 -0.26 -6.89
C MET A 151 -12.04 -0.38 -5.70
N VAL A 152 -11.24 0.66 -5.42
CA VAL A 152 -10.31 0.68 -4.27
C VAL A 152 -11.08 0.86 -2.95
N GLN A 153 -12.20 1.57 -2.95
CA GLN A 153 -12.89 2.03 -1.74
C GLN A 153 -13.41 0.92 -0.79
N PRO A 154 -14.02 -0.18 -1.26
CA PRO A 154 -14.41 -1.27 -0.36
C PRO A 154 -13.21 -1.91 0.37
N SER A 155 -12.03 -1.87 -0.25
CA SER A 155 -10.79 -2.34 0.34
C SER A 155 -10.29 -1.36 1.41
N THR A 156 -10.35 -0.05 1.15
CA THR A 156 -9.87 0.99 2.09
C THR A 156 -10.55 0.93 3.45
N ASP A 157 -11.87 0.70 3.46
CA ASP A 157 -12.67 0.68 4.70
C ASP A 157 -12.33 -0.51 5.60
N LYS A 158 -12.12 -1.69 4.99
CA LYS A 158 -11.72 -2.89 5.71
C LYS A 158 -10.30 -2.78 6.29
N VAL A 159 -9.36 -2.23 5.51
CA VAL A 159 -8.00 -1.96 5.98
C VAL A 159 -8.01 -0.93 7.10
N ASP A 160 -8.80 0.15 6.95
CA ASP A 160 -8.96 1.19 7.97
C ASP A 160 -9.43 0.60 9.31
N LYS A 161 -10.47 -0.23 9.26
CA LYS A 161 -10.95 -0.95 10.44
C LYS A 161 -9.86 -1.86 11.04
N ALA A 162 -9.13 -2.61 10.21
CA ALA A 162 -8.08 -3.50 10.68
C ALA A 162 -6.94 -2.76 11.39
N PHE A 163 -6.51 -1.59 10.87
CA PHE A 163 -5.55 -0.73 11.55
C PHE A 163 -6.08 -0.22 12.89
N LYS A 164 -7.31 0.29 12.93
CA LYS A 164 -7.95 0.79 14.16
C LYS A 164 -8.09 -0.31 15.22
N ASP A 165 -8.54 -1.50 14.83
CA ASP A 165 -8.63 -2.67 15.70
C ASP A 165 -7.26 -3.09 16.25
N THR A 166 -6.21 -3.04 15.42
CA THR A 166 -4.85 -3.40 15.82
C THR A 166 -4.26 -2.38 16.79
N LEU A 167 -4.42 -1.09 16.50
CA LEU A 167 -4.04 0.00 17.41
C LEU A 167 -4.78 -0.11 18.76
N ALA A 168 -6.08 -0.42 18.74
CA ALA A 168 -6.85 -0.64 19.96
C ALA A 168 -6.32 -1.82 20.78
N ALA A 169 -5.96 -2.93 20.13
CA ALA A 169 -5.38 -4.09 20.83
C ALA A 169 -4.02 -3.79 21.48
N LEU A 170 -3.22 -2.91 20.87
CA LEU A 170 -1.91 -2.48 21.38
C LEU A 170 -1.99 -1.44 22.51
N LYS A 171 -3.13 -0.75 22.68
CA LYS A 171 -3.37 0.14 23.82
C LYS A 171 -3.51 -0.69 25.09
N ASN A 172 -2.88 -0.24 26.17
CA ASN A 172 -2.99 -0.89 27.49
C ASN A 172 -4.41 -0.78 28.04
#